data_AF-A0A547Q308-F1
#
_entry.id   AF-A0A547Q308-F1
#
_cell.length_a   1.000
_cell.length_b   1.000
_cell.length_c   1.000
_cell.angle_alpha   90.00
_cell.angle_beta   90.00
_cell.angle_gamma   90.00
#
_symmetry.space_group_name_H-M   'P 1'
#
loop_
_entity.id
_entity.type
_entity.pdbx_description
1 polymer ?
#
loop_
_entity_poly.entity_id
_entity_poly.type
_entity_poly.pdbx_seq_one_letter_code
_entity_poly.pdbx_strand_id
1 'polypeptide(L)' 'MSSWAPTKDKTTNWSAYNEALCQRGSLTIWFDPDMMWKLPPSGKRGRQPSFSDEAIQTCLTMKGEGRSENSPVDCFQP' A
#
# COMPACT_ATOMS: atom_id res chain seq x y z
N MET A 1 -23.04 24.61 -23.66
CA MET A 1 -21.69 24.23 -23.19
C MET A 1 -21.78 24.04 -21.69
N SER A 2 -21.85 22.80 -21.20
CA SER A 2 -21.87 22.51 -19.76
C SER A 2 -20.45 22.65 -19.21
N SER A 3 -20.28 23.59 -18.28
CA SER A 3 -19.01 23.80 -17.58
C SER A 3 -18.84 22.73 -16.51
N TRP A 4 -17.81 21.89 -16.65
CA TRP A 4 -17.41 20.92 -15.62
C TRP A 4 -16.45 21.62 -14.66
N ALA A 5 -16.98 22.19 -13.57
CA ALA A 5 -16.13 22.55 -12.45
C ALA A 5 -15.90 21.28 -11.60
N PRO A 6 -14.65 20.88 -11.31
CA PRO A 6 -14.39 19.71 -10.48
C PRO A 6 -14.92 20.00 -9.07
N THR A 7 -15.92 19.23 -8.65
CA THR A 7 -16.40 19.23 -7.27
C THR A 7 -15.29 18.70 -6.40
N LYS A 8 -14.76 19.55 -5.51
CA LYS A 8 -13.73 19.16 -4.55
C LYS A 8 -14.41 18.37 -3.43
N ASP A 9 -14.45 17.06 -3.59
CA ASP A 9 -15.06 16.16 -2.60
C ASP A 9 -14.36 16.33 -1.26
N LYS A 10 -15.13 16.76 -0.25
CA LYS A 10 -14.65 16.86 1.13
C LYS A 10 -15.02 15.58 1.84
N THR A 11 -14.04 14.77 2.19
CA THR A 11 -14.24 13.57 2.99
C THR A 11 -14.63 13.96 4.42
N THR A 12 -15.93 14.04 4.71
CA THR A 12 -16.47 14.42 6.02
C THR A 12 -16.54 13.27 7.02
N ASN A 13 -16.41 12.02 6.54
CA ASN A 13 -16.59 10.81 7.35
C ASN A 13 -15.30 10.34 8.07
N TRP A 14 -14.17 11.04 7.93
CA TRP A 14 -12.86 10.52 8.36
C TRP A 14 -12.79 10.08 9.83
N SER A 15 -13.46 10.81 10.73
CA SER A 15 -13.50 10.44 12.16
C SER A 15 -14.20 9.10 12.39
N ALA A 16 -15.40 8.92 11.82
CA ALA A 16 -16.19 7.70 11.99
C ALA A 16 -15.50 6.48 11.37
N TYR A 17 -14.85 6.66 10.22
CA TYR A 17 -14.04 5.62 9.59
C TYR A 17 -12.85 5.20 10.47
N ASN A 18 -12.18 6.16 11.09
CA ASN A 18 -11.03 5.92 11.97
C ASN A 18 -11.45 5.25 13.29
N GLU A 19 -12.57 5.65 13.88
CA GLU A 19 -13.13 5.01 15.08
C GLU A 19 -13.47 3.53 14.82
N ALA A 20 -14.12 3.25 13.69
CA ALA A 20 -14.37 1.88 13.24
C ALA A 20 -13.07 1.10 12.97
N LEU A 21 -11.95 1.78 12.67
CA LEU A 21 -10.61 1.19 12.47
C LEU A 21 -9.93 0.84 13.79
N CYS A 22 -10.07 1.70 14.80
CA CYS A 22 -9.59 1.40 16.14
C CYS A 22 -10.36 0.22 16.77
N GLN A 23 -11.68 0.17 16.60
CA GLN A 23 -12.53 -0.88 17.17
C GLN A 23 -12.25 -2.28 16.60
N ARG A 24 -11.84 -2.39 15.33
CA ARG A 24 -11.48 -3.67 14.69
C ARG A 24 -10.10 -4.20 15.06
N GLY A 25 -9.41 -3.52 15.98
CA GLY A 25 -7.99 -3.74 16.24
C GLY A 25 -7.18 -2.86 15.31
N SER A 26 -6.62 -1.77 15.86
CA SER A 26 -5.67 -0.93 15.14
C SER A 26 -4.45 -1.76 14.77
N LEU A 27 -4.33 -2.13 13.50
CA LEU A 27 -3.13 -2.75 12.96
C LEU A 27 -2.20 -1.64 12.51
N THR A 28 -1.22 -1.30 13.35
CA THR A 28 -0.14 -0.39 12.96
C THR A 28 0.87 -1.19 12.16
N ILE A 29 1.00 -0.89 10.87
CA ILE A 29 1.97 -1.52 9.96
C ILE A 29 3.08 -0.51 9.73
N TRP A 30 4.30 -0.90 10.07
CA TRP A 30 5.49 -0.14 9.73
C TRP A 30 6.03 -0.67 8.42
N PHE A 31 6.14 0.23 7.43
CA PHE A 31 6.88 -0.07 6.21
C PHE A 31 8.33 0.33 6.40
N ASP A 32 9.23 -0.50 5.89
CA ASP A 32 10.65 -0.19 5.87
C ASP A 32 10.89 1.10 5.06
N PRO A 33 11.53 2.14 5.63
CA PRO A 33 11.81 3.38 4.92
C PRO A 33 12.77 3.21 3.74
N ASP A 34 13.60 2.17 3.76
CA ASP A 34 14.54 1.86 2.67
C ASP A 34 13.88 1.04 1.55
N MET A 35 12.63 0.62 1.75
CA MET A 35 11.87 -0.13 0.76
C MET A 35 11.54 0.74 -0.45
N MET A 36 11.99 0.29 -1.61
CA MET A 36 11.80 1.03 -2.86
C MET A 36 10.40 0.75 -3.43
N TRP A 37 9.42 1.60 -3.12
CA TRP A 37 8.02 1.40 -3.53
C TRP A 37 7.75 1.52 -5.03
N LYS A 38 8.50 2.42 -5.68
CA LYS A 38 8.37 2.71 -7.10
C LYS A 38 9.62 2.25 -7.81
N LEU A 39 9.44 1.53 -8.89
CA LEU A 39 10.57 1.18 -9.74
C LEU A 39 11.08 2.44 -10.45
N PRO A 40 12.41 2.65 -10.50
CA PRO A 40 12.99 3.66 -11.35
C PRO A 40 12.67 3.35 -12.82
N PRO A 41 12.56 4.37 -13.68
CA PRO A 41 12.24 4.17 -15.08
C PRO A 41 13.29 3.28 -15.75
N SER A 42 12.87 2.10 -16.21
CA SER A 42 13.75 1.06 -16.75
C SER A 42 14.39 1.45 -18.10
N GLY A 43 13.90 2.51 -18.76
CA GLY A 43 14.38 2.95 -20.07
C GLY A 43 14.05 2.00 -21.23
N LYS A 44 13.41 0.86 -20.95
CA LYS A 44 13.02 -0.15 -21.93
C LYS A 44 11.72 0.23 -22.65
N ARG A 45 11.63 -0.11 -23.94
CA ARG A 45 10.43 0.08 -24.75
C ARG A 45 9.33 -0.87 -24.27
N GLY A 46 8.20 -0.32 -23.82
CA GLY A 46 7.06 -1.09 -23.29
C GLY A 46 6.44 -0.43 -22.06
N ARG A 47 5.49 -1.13 -21.42
CA ARG A 47 4.90 -0.65 -20.16
C ARG A 47 5.90 -0.80 -19.02
N GLN A 48 6.30 0.32 -18.42
CA GLN A 48 7.11 0.29 -17.22
C GLN A 48 6.26 -0.10 -16.00
N PRO A 49 6.73 -1.03 -15.15
CA PRO A 49 6.07 -1.34 -13.89
C PRO A 49 6.14 -0.13 -12.95
N SER A 50 5.01 0.22 -12.35
CA SER A 50 4.90 1.40 -11.46
C SER A 50 5.33 1.09 -10.02
N PHE A 51 5.31 -0.19 -9.64
CA PHE A 51 5.58 -0.67 -8.30
C PHE A 51 6.64 -1.77 -8.37
N SER A 52 7.49 -1.83 -7.35
CA SER A 52 8.46 -2.91 -7.18
C SER A 52 7.79 -4.24 -6.83
N ASP A 53 8.48 -5.34 -7.12
CA ASP A 53 7.98 -6.68 -6.80
C ASP A 53 7.82 -6.86 -5.29
N GLU A 54 8.71 -6.25 -4.51
CA GLU A 54 8.65 -6.22 -3.05
C GLU A 54 7.38 -5.49 -2.58
N ALA A 55 7.07 -4.32 -3.13
CA ALA A 55 5.87 -3.55 -2.76
C ALA A 55 4.58 -4.31 -3.10
N ILE A 56 4.55 -4.99 -4.25
CA ILE A 56 3.43 -5.85 -4.66
C ILE A 56 3.28 -7.01 -3.68
N GLN A 57 4.37 -7.70 -3.36
CA GLN A 57 4.37 -8.84 -2.45
C GLN A 57 3.88 -8.45 -1.06
N THR A 58 4.36 -7.34 -0.50
CA THR A 58 3.89 -6.83 0.80
C THR A 58 2.40 -6.53 0.79
N CYS A 59 1.88 -5.91 -0.27
CA CYS A 59 0.45 -5.66 -0.42
C CYS A 59 -0.38 -6.95 -0.50
N LEU A 60 0.14 -7.98 -1.18
CA LEU A 60 -0.52 -9.28 -1.29
C LEU A 60 -0.53 -10.03 0.05
N THR A 61 0.58 -9.98 0.81
CA THR A 61 0.64 -10.54 2.16
C THR A 61 -0.36 -9.87 3.09
N MET A 62 -0.47 -8.54 3.05
CA MET A 62 -1.47 -7.79 3.82
C MET A 62 -2.90 -8.07 3.39
N LYS A 63 -3.13 -8.36 2.10
CA LYS A 63 -4.45 -8.69 1.56
C LYS A 63 -4.99 -10.03 2.09
N GLY A 64 -4.14 -10.86 2.69
CA GLY A 64 -4.57 -12.07 3.40
C GLY A 64 -4.76 -13.29 2.49
N GLU A 65 -3.93 -13.47 1.46
CA GLU A 65 -3.84 -14.77 0.78
C GLU A 65 -2.81 -15.63 1.52
N GLY A 66 -3.30 -16.27 2.59
CA GLY A 66 -2.53 -17.17 3.43
C GLY A 66 -2.02 -18.37 2.64
N ARG A 67 -0.74 -18.34 2.25
CA ARG A 67 0.13 -19.52 2.26
C ARG A 67 1.33 -19.19 3.12
N SER A 68 1.17 -19.55 4.40
CA SER A 68 2.23 -19.63 5.38
C SER A 68 3.23 -20.71 4.96
N GLU A 69 4.18 -20.36 4.09
CA GLU A 69 5.44 -21.11 3.96
C GLU A 69 6.49 -20.22 3.30
N ASN A 70 6.75 -19.06 3.92
CA ASN A 70 8.01 -18.33 3.86
C ASN A 70 7.96 -17.34 5.03
N SER A 71 8.48 -17.79 6.16
CA SER A 71 8.56 -16.98 7.38
C SER A 71 9.53 -15.81 7.12
N PRO A 72 9.12 -14.54 7.26
CA PRO A 72 10.01 -13.39 7.08
C PRO A 72 10.88 -13.11 8.33
N VAL A 73 11.14 -14.15 9.14
CA VAL A 73 11.91 -14.04 10.38
C VAL A 73 13.43 -14.09 10.17
N ASP A 74 13.92 -14.31 8.95
CA ASP A 74 15.36 -14.29 8.67
C ASP A 74 15.93 -12.88 8.39
N CYS A 75 15.09 -11.83 8.39
CA CYS A 75 15.53 -10.46 8.11
C CYS A 75 15.65 -9.56 9.35
N PHE A 76 15.50 -10.10 10.57
CA PHE A 76 15.60 -9.30 11.79
C PHE A 76 16.59 -9.91 12.80
N GLN A 77 17.87 -9.86 12.44
CA GLN A 77 18.98 -9.82 13.40
C GLN A 77 19.98 -8.74 12.94
N PRO A 78 20.69 -8.06 13.87
CA PRO A 78 21.36 -6.79 13.63
C PRO A 78 22.47 -6.84 12.58
#